data_AF-A0A376VHC0-F1
#
_entry.id   AF-A0A376VHC0-F1
#
_cell.length_a   1.000
_cell.length_b   1.000
_cell.length_c   1.000
_cell.angle_alpha   90.00
_cell.angle_beta   90.00
_cell.angle_gamma   90.00
#
_symmetry.space_group_name_H-M   'P 1'
#
loop_
_entity.id
_entity.type
_entity.pdbx_description
1 polymer ?
#
loop_
_entity_poly.entity_id
_entity_poly.type
_entity_poly.pdbx_seq_one_letter_code
_entity_poly.pdbx_strand_id
1 'polypeptide(L)' 'MKSVVDDWYCAPLEGPRGATAEQLLEHLGNGKSFDSVAQAWDAAMADAKAEDTVLVCGSFHTVAHVMEVIDARRSGGK' A
#
# COMPACT_ATOMS: atom_id res chain seq x y z
N MET A 1 -3.34 7.66 -14.95
CA MET A 1 -2.52 7.08 -13.86
C MET A 1 -1.96 5.70 -14.17
N LYS A 2 -2.71 4.80 -14.86
CA LYS A 2 -2.20 3.47 -15.24
C LYS A 2 -0.91 3.45 -16.06
N SER A 3 -0.57 4.52 -16.77
CA SER A 3 0.65 4.60 -17.60
C SER A 3 1.87 5.21 -16.89
N VAL A 4 1.74 5.61 -15.62
CA VAL A 4 2.81 6.24 -14.84
C VAL A 4 3.13 5.48 -13.55
N VAL A 5 2.39 4.41 -13.26
CA VAL A 5 2.65 3.53 -12.11
C VAL A 5 3.01 2.17 -12.68
N ASP A 6 4.23 1.73 -12.39
CA ASP A 6 4.78 0.47 -12.91
C ASP A 6 4.27 -0.74 -12.13
N ASP A 7 4.26 -0.64 -10.79
CA ASP A 7 3.87 -1.72 -9.88
C ASP A 7 2.75 -1.30 -8.91
N TRP A 8 1.73 -2.15 -8.78
CA TRP A 8 0.59 -1.93 -7.88
C TRP A 8 0.61 -2.90 -6.70
N TYR A 9 0.55 -2.35 -5.49
CA TYR A 9 0.47 -3.07 -4.21
C TYR A 9 -0.88 -2.76 -3.56
N CYS A 10 -1.84 -3.68 -3.70
CA CYS A 10 -3.22 -3.47 -3.29
C CYS A 10 -3.47 -4.08 -1.91
N ALA A 11 -4.09 -3.32 -1.02
CA ALA A 11 -4.51 -3.77 0.31
C ALA A 11 -5.99 -3.42 0.54
N PRO A 12 -6.73 -4.21 1.33
CA PRO A 12 -8.09 -3.89 1.69
C PRO A 12 -8.14 -2.67 2.62
N LEU A 13 -9.28 -2.00 2.64
CA LEU A 13 -9.64 -1.05 3.68
C LEU A 13 -10.71 -1.64 4.58
N GLU A 14 -10.62 -1.36 5.87
CA GLU A 14 -11.62 -1.80 6.84
C GLU A 14 -12.92 -0.99 6.74
N GLY A 15 -14.03 -1.63 7.10
CA GLY A 15 -15.35 -1.01 7.19
C GLY A 15 -16.22 -1.16 5.94
N PRO A 16 -17.50 -0.79 6.03
CA PRO A 16 -18.53 -1.12 5.02
C PRO A 16 -18.36 -0.42 3.66
N ARG A 17 -17.44 0.55 3.57
CA ARG A 17 -17.09 1.25 2.32
C ARG A 17 -15.67 0.96 1.87
N GLY A 18 -14.95 0.10 2.60
CA GLY A 18 -13.62 -0.32 2.23
C GLY A 18 -13.69 -1.30 1.06
N ALA A 19 -12.92 -1.01 0.01
CA ALA A 19 -12.73 -1.97 -1.07
C ALA A 19 -11.77 -3.08 -0.61
N THR A 20 -11.95 -4.29 -1.12
CA THR A 20 -10.98 -5.38 -0.96
C THR A 20 -9.81 -5.20 -1.93
N ALA A 21 -8.68 -5.87 -1.68
CA ALA A 21 -7.54 -5.82 -2.58
C ALA A 21 -7.88 -6.39 -3.98
N GLU A 22 -8.73 -7.41 -4.05
CA GLU A 22 -9.19 -8.04 -5.29
C GLU A 22 -10.03 -7.07 -6.12
N GLN A 23 -10.96 -6.34 -5.48
CA GLN A 23 -11.76 -5.31 -6.15
C GLN A 23 -10.88 -4.21 -6.75
N LEU A 24 -9.80 -3.82 -6.07
CA LEU A 24 -8.83 -2.88 -6.61
C LEU A 24 -8.09 -3.47 -7.82
N LEU A 25 -7.64 -4.72 -7.74
CA LEU A 25 -6.93 -5.41 -8.82
C LEU A 25 -7.78 -5.59 -10.09
N GLU A 26 -9.07 -5.90 -9.95
CA GLU A 26 -9.99 -6.00 -11.09
C GLU A 26 -10.04 -4.70 -11.89
N HIS A 27 -9.99 -3.55 -11.22
CA HIS A 27 -9.96 -2.25 -11.88
C HIS A 27 -8.59 -1.89 -12.46
N LEU A 28 -7.50 -2.39 -11.88
CA LEU A 28 -6.14 -2.08 -12.33
C LEU A 28 -5.73 -2.97 -13.52
N GLY A 29 -6.07 -4.26 -13.47
CA GLY A 29 -5.73 -5.28 -14.47
C GLY A 29 -4.40 -5.99 -14.22
N ASN A 30 -3.58 -5.49 -13.29
CA ASN A 30 -2.36 -6.09 -12.80
C ASN A 30 -2.03 -5.57 -11.39
N GLY A 31 -1.16 -6.27 -10.68
CA GLY A 31 -0.70 -5.90 -9.33
C GLY A 31 -0.66 -7.10 -8.39
N LYS A 32 -0.27 -6.83 -7.15
CA LYS A 32 -0.20 -7.80 -6.05
C LYS A 32 -1.25 -7.45 -5.00
N SER A 33 -1.98 -8.43 -4.47
CA SER A 33 -2.89 -8.25 -3.33
C SER A 33 -2.20 -8.64 -2.02
N PHE A 34 -2.58 -7.96 -0.95
CA PHE A 34 -2.09 -8.20 0.40
C PHE A 34 -3.26 -8.11 1.39
N ASP A 35 -3.14 -8.73 2.55
CA ASP A 35 -4.22 -8.78 3.55
C ASP A 35 -4.33 -7.48 4.36
N SER A 36 -3.30 -6.61 4.32
CA SER A 36 -3.27 -5.34 5.04
C SER A 36 -2.41 -4.27 4.37
N VAL A 37 -2.68 -3.01 4.70
CA VAL A 37 -1.88 -1.86 4.23
C VAL A 37 -0.42 -1.97 4.69
N ALA A 38 -0.18 -2.49 5.90
CA ALA A 38 1.17 -2.70 6.43
C ALA A 38 1.96 -3.72 5.60
N GLN A 39 1.34 -4.85 5.24
CA GLN A 39 1.99 -5.86 4.39
C GLN A 39 2.25 -5.35 2.97
N ALA A 40 1.30 -4.62 2.38
CA ALA A 40 1.49 -4.01 1.06
C ALA A 40 2.65 -2.98 1.07
N TRP A 41 2.71 -2.15 2.11
CA TRP A 41 3.81 -1.21 2.33
C TRP A 41 5.16 -1.92 2.46
N ASP A 42 5.22 -3.00 3.24
CA ASP A 42 6.46 -3.75 3.45
C ASP A 42 6.96 -4.41 2.18
N ALA A 43 6.07 -5.01 1.39
CA ALA A 43 6.41 -5.57 0.10
C ALA A 43 6.90 -4.48 -0.87
N ALA A 44 6.20 -3.34 -0.95
CA ALA A 44 6.61 -2.23 -1.80
C ALA A 44 7.99 -1.68 -1.43
N MET A 45 8.27 -1.53 -0.14
CA MET A 45 9.57 -1.06 0.34
C MET A 45 10.68 -2.10 0.19
N ALA A 46 10.37 -3.40 0.22
CA ALA A 46 11.34 -4.47 -0.02
C ALA A 46 11.70 -4.60 -1.51
N ASP A 47 10.74 -4.34 -2.40
CA ASP A 47 10.94 -4.41 -3.85
C ASP A 47 11.56 -3.12 -4.43
N ALA A 48 11.33 -1.97 -3.80
CA ALA A 48 11.83 -0.67 -4.26
C ALA A 48 13.35 -0.50 -4.12
N LYS A 49 13.98 0.05 -5.16
CA LYS A 49 15.37 0.51 -5.17
C LYS A 49 15.47 1.97 -4.74
N ALA A 50 16.70 2.45 -4.56
CA ALA A 50 16.96 3.83 -4.10
C ALA A 50 16.48 4.90 -5.09
N GLU A 51 16.46 4.57 -6.38
CA GLU A 51 15.97 5.42 -7.47
C GLU A 51 14.45 5.34 -7.69
N ASP A 52 13.77 4.37 -7.06
CA ASP A 52 12.34 4.16 -7.24
C ASP A 52 11.52 5.09 -6.31
N THR A 53 10.27 5.35 -6.69
CA THR A 53 9.34 6.16 -5.89
C THR A 53 8.15 5.31 -5.47
N VAL A 54 7.99 5.12 -4.15
CA VAL A 54 6.81 4.47 -3.57
C VAL A 54 5.77 5.54 -3.20
N LEU A 55 4.60 5.49 -3.86
CA LEU A 55 3.47 6.37 -3.57
C LEU A 55 2.39 5.62 -2.78
N VAL A 56 2.08 6.11 -1.58
CA VAL A 56 0.91 5.66 -0.81
C VAL A 56 -0.27 6.56 -1.13
N CYS A 57 -1.30 6.02 -1.79
CA CYS A 57 -2.46 6.80 -2.23
C CYS A 57 -3.77 6.00 -2.19
N GLY A 58 -4.89 6.66 -2.49
CA GLY A 58 -6.22 6.05 -2.64
C GLY A 58 -7.22 6.47 -1.55
N SER A 59 -6.78 6.58 -0.29
CA SER A 59 -7.62 7.00 0.83
C SER A 59 -6.82 7.60 1.97
N PHE A 60 -7.47 8.45 2.78
CA PHE A 60 -6.92 8.92 4.06
C PHE A 60 -6.60 7.77 5.01
N HIS A 61 -7.42 6.71 5.03
CA HIS A 61 -7.19 5.54 5.90
C HIS A 61 -5.90 4.82 5.52
N THR A 62 -5.63 4.67 4.21
CA THR A 62 -4.40 4.07 3.70
C THR A 62 -3.17 4.85 4.14
N VAL A 63 -3.21 6.18 4.01
CA VAL A 63 -2.10 7.06 4.42
C VAL A 63 -1.90 7.01 5.94
N ALA A 64 -2.99 7.07 6.72
CA ALA A 64 -2.92 7.01 8.18
C ALA A 64 -2.26 5.71 8.67
N HIS A 65 -2.65 4.55 8.13
CA HIS A 65 -2.04 3.27 8.51
C HIS A 65 -0.53 3.23 8.20
N VAL A 66 -0.08 3.76 7.06
CA VAL A 66 1.37 3.80 6.77
C VAL A 66 2.11 4.76 7.70
N MET A 67 1.51 5.90 8.03
CA MET A 67 2.12 6.83 9.01
C MET A 67 2.31 6.16 10.37
N GLU A 68 1.33 5.39 10.84
CA GLU A 68 1.42 4.62 12.09
C GLU A 68 2.50 3.53 12.02
N VAL A 69 2.60 2.80 10.91
CA VAL A 69 3.66 1.80 10.70
C VAL A 69 5.06 2.44 10.75
N ILE A 70 5.24 3.59 10.12
CA ILE A 70 6.52 4.32 10.13
C ILE A 70 6.85 4.83 11.53
N ASP A 71 5.87 5.36 12.26
CA ASP A 71 6.07 5.89 13.61
C ASP A 71 6.38 4.78 14.63
N ALA A 72 5.65 3.67 14.55
CA ALA A 72 5.91 2.48 15.36
C ALA A 72 7.32 1.94 15.15
N ARG A 73 7.83 1.94 13.91
CA ARG A 73 9.21 1.52 13.58
C ARG A 73 10.27 2.45 14.14
N ARG A 74 10.01 3.75 14.15
CA ARG A 74 10.92 4.74 14.76
C ARG A 74 10.98 4.56 16.28
N SER A 75 9.85 4.21 16.88
CA SER A 75 9.72 4.02 18.33
C SER A 75 10.23 2.67 18.84
N GLY A 76 10.15 1.61 18.01
CA GLY A 76 10.60 0.25 18.35
C GLY A 76 12.10 -0.02 18.12
N GLY A 77 12.84 0.95 17.56
CA GLY A 77 14.28 0.86 17.36
C GLY A 77 15.13 1.30 18.56
N LYS A 78 14.58 1.27 19.78
CA LYS A 78 15.26 1.67 21.02
C LYS A 78 15.50 0.49 21.95
#